data_AF-A0AAD7JAQ1-F1
#
_entry.id   AF-A0AAD7JAQ1-F1
#
_cell.length_a   1.000
_cell.length_b   1.000
_cell.length_c   1.000
_cell.angle_alpha   90.00
_cell.angle_beta   90.00
_cell.angle_gamma   90.00
#
_symmetry.space_group_name_H-M   'P 1'
#
loop_
_entity.id
_entity.type
_entity.pdbx_description
1 polymer ?
#
loop_
_entity_poly.entity_id
_entity_poly.type
_entity_poly.pdbx_seq_one_letter_code
_entity_poly.pdbx_strand_id
1 'polypeptide(L)'
;MVAGRIILTHNSDPPTTGLARADATDLANPASLKAIESAVITSTGLRDRIFYDKKLAQEVPADSLEPEWAGYLLCITGGNDKQGFPMKQGVLLLYRVKLLLADSHLCYRARCTGEHKRKSVHGCIVGPDIAVLSVVLVKQGEGEIAGLYNDVLPKRLGPKRATKIKRCKEDDVQRYVVRREVTPKKEGGKPYTKAPKIQRLVTPICLQRRRHLRSLVRRRSENQKEQKAEFDILIAKRIAEKKANVAALKAAHHK
;
A
#
# COMPACT_ATOMS: atom_id res chain seq x y z
N MET A 1 -3.06 8.84 7.83
CA MET A 1 -4.46 8.46 8.10
C MET A 1 -4.47 6.97 8.37
N VAL A 2 -4.33 6.60 9.63
CA VAL A 2 -4.62 5.22 10.06
C VAL A 2 -5.72 5.39 11.10
N ALA A 3 -6.76 4.60 10.90
CA ALA A 3 -8.14 4.84 11.29
C ALA A 3 -8.50 3.90 12.44
N GLY A 4 -8.99 4.45 13.57
CA GLY A 4 -9.50 3.68 14.68
C GLY A 4 -10.76 2.96 14.19
N ARG A 5 -11.03 1.75 14.65
CA ARG A 5 -12.27 1.07 14.25
C ARG A 5 -13.05 0.73 15.50
N ILE A 6 -13.94 1.63 15.87
CA ILE A 6 -15.06 1.36 16.77
C ILE A 6 -16.07 0.55 15.96
N ILE A 7 -16.49 -0.59 16.51
CA ILE A 7 -17.51 -1.45 15.91
C ILE A 7 -18.81 -1.20 16.67
N LEU A 8 -19.78 -0.57 16.00
CA LEU A 8 -21.13 -0.46 16.53
C LEU A 8 -21.93 -1.67 16.06
N THR A 9 -22.58 -2.38 16.99
CA THR A 9 -23.45 -3.51 16.68
C THR A 9 -24.87 -3.23 17.13
N HIS A 10 -25.84 -3.37 16.23
CA HIS A 10 -27.25 -3.06 16.47
C HIS A 10 -28.02 -4.13 17.27
N ASN A 11 -27.42 -5.29 17.60
CA ASN A 11 -28.08 -6.40 18.28
C ASN A 11 -27.32 -6.84 19.55
N SER A 12 -28.07 -7.25 20.57
CA SER A 12 -27.59 -7.74 21.87
C SER A 12 -26.94 -9.13 21.83
N ASP A 13 -27.05 -9.86 20.72
CA ASP A 13 -26.57 -11.24 20.65
C ASP A 13 -25.18 -11.32 20.02
N PRO A 14 -24.18 -11.96 20.67
CA PRO A 14 -22.89 -12.20 20.07
C PRO A 14 -23.07 -13.12 18.85
N PRO A 15 -22.40 -12.87 17.70
CA PRO A 15 -22.56 -13.69 16.52
C PRO A 15 -22.10 -15.13 16.80
N THR A 16 -23.03 -16.08 16.78
CA THR A 16 -22.85 -17.54 17.00
C THR A 16 -22.25 -18.27 15.79
N THR A 17 -21.35 -17.63 15.05
CA THR A 17 -20.53 -18.33 14.04
C THR A 17 -19.10 -18.30 14.49
N GLY A 18 -18.51 -19.50 14.63
CA GLY A 18 -17.12 -19.71 15.02
C GLY A 18 -16.20 -18.77 14.25
N LEU A 19 -15.82 -17.68 14.91
CA LEU A 19 -14.68 -16.86 14.56
C LEU A 19 -13.46 -17.74 14.81
N ALA A 20 -13.11 -18.53 13.80
CA ALA A 20 -11.76 -19.01 13.66
C ALA A 20 -10.83 -17.84 14.00
N ARG A 21 -9.90 -18.07 14.93
CA ARG A 21 -8.79 -17.17 15.24
C ARG A 21 -8.12 -16.76 13.93
N ALA A 22 -8.59 -15.66 13.36
CA ALA A 22 -7.98 -15.00 12.24
C ALA A 22 -7.14 -13.89 12.87
N ASP A 23 -5.87 -14.21 13.09
CA ASP A 23 -4.82 -13.25 13.38
C ASP A 23 -4.74 -12.21 12.25
N ALA A 24 -5.57 -11.17 12.29
CA ALA A 24 -5.41 -9.91 11.56
C ALA A 24 -6.60 -8.97 11.83
N THR A 25 -6.48 -8.13 12.86
CA THR A 25 -7.30 -6.91 12.97
C THR A 25 -6.36 -5.72 13.18
N ASP A 26 -6.07 -5.04 12.08
CA ASP A 26 -5.32 -3.78 12.05
C ASP A 26 -6.21 -2.66 12.60
N LEU A 27 -5.76 -2.06 13.70
CA LEU A 27 -6.44 -1.02 14.50
C LEU A 27 -5.51 0.21 14.56
N ALA A 28 -6.01 1.45 14.47
CA ALA A 28 -5.14 2.61 14.61
C ALA A 28 -5.78 3.94 15.03
N ASN A 29 -5.41 4.45 16.20
CA ASN A 29 -5.42 5.89 16.45
C ASN A 29 -4.24 6.57 15.69
N PRO A 30 -4.42 7.70 14.99
CA PRO A 30 -3.33 8.36 14.27
C PRO A 30 -2.29 9.04 15.18
N ALA A 31 -2.61 9.31 16.46
CA ALA A 31 -1.72 9.99 17.41
C ALA A 31 -1.03 9.01 18.38
N SER A 32 -1.76 8.07 18.98
CA SER A 32 -1.20 6.99 19.81
C SER A 32 -1.23 5.68 19.02
N LEU A 33 -0.06 5.17 18.69
CA LEU A 33 0.04 3.93 17.94
C LEU A 33 -0.37 2.74 18.84
N LYS A 34 -1.65 2.37 19.00
CA LYS A 34 -2.02 0.97 19.29
C LYS A 34 -3.23 0.49 18.52
N ALA A 35 -3.07 -0.76 18.11
CA ALA A 35 -4.09 -1.78 18.16
C ALA A 35 -4.37 -2.20 19.60
N ILE A 36 -5.46 -1.69 20.17
CA ILE A 36 -6.15 -2.27 21.33
C ILE A 36 -7.59 -2.54 20.90
N GLU A 37 -8.10 -3.63 21.46
CA GLU A 37 -9.39 -4.28 21.24
C GLU A 37 -10.54 -3.29 21.02
N SER A 38 -11.38 -3.64 20.05
CA SER A 38 -12.61 -2.91 19.71
C SER A 38 -13.39 -2.54 20.97
N ALA A 39 -13.58 -1.25 21.21
CA ALA A 39 -14.78 -0.82 21.92
C ALA A 39 -15.97 -1.23 21.05
N VAL A 40 -16.69 -2.26 21.48
CA VAL A 40 -17.98 -2.64 20.91
C VAL A 40 -19.01 -1.83 21.66
N ILE A 41 -19.59 -0.85 20.99
CA ILE A 41 -20.73 -0.12 21.54
C ILE A 41 -21.97 -0.92 21.12
N THR A 42 -22.59 -1.58 22.09
CA THR A 42 -23.91 -2.20 21.93
C THR A 42 -24.95 -1.15 22.26
N SER A 43 -25.23 -0.27 21.30
CA SER A 43 -26.23 0.78 21.47
C SER A 43 -27.63 0.24 21.21
N THR A 44 -28.53 0.47 22.15
CA THR A 44 -29.96 0.23 21.97
C THR A 44 -30.55 1.27 21.01
N GLY A 45 -31.37 0.84 20.05
CA GLY A 45 -31.64 1.50 18.76
C GLY A 45 -32.13 2.95 18.69
N LEU A 46 -32.38 3.64 19.82
CA LEU A 46 -32.54 5.10 19.84
C LEU A 46 -31.20 5.82 19.63
N ARG A 47 -30.10 5.27 20.17
CA ARG A 47 -28.77 5.87 20.16
C ARG A 47 -28.09 5.79 18.79
N ASP A 48 -28.43 4.78 17.98
CA ASP A 48 -27.82 4.57 16.65
C ASP A 48 -28.30 5.54 15.57
N ARG A 49 -29.43 6.20 15.82
CA ARG A 49 -30.10 7.07 14.83
C ARG A 49 -29.22 8.24 14.40
N ILE A 50 -28.24 8.61 15.22
CA ILE A 50 -27.27 9.67 14.93
C ILE A 50 -26.49 9.36 13.63
N PHE A 51 -26.25 8.07 13.36
CA PHE A 51 -25.52 7.63 12.18
C PHE A 51 -26.40 7.49 10.95
N TYR A 52 -27.73 7.43 11.08
CA TYR A 52 -28.62 7.28 9.93
C TYR A 52 -28.56 8.49 9.01
N ASP A 53 -28.71 8.23 7.70
CA ASP A 53 -28.60 9.20 6.61
C ASP A 53 -27.23 9.90 6.51
N LYS A 54 -26.23 9.42 7.27
CA LYS A 54 -24.83 9.85 7.13
C LYS A 54 -24.14 9.00 6.09
N LYS A 55 -23.16 9.60 5.40
CA LYS A 55 -22.35 8.92 4.39
C LYS A 55 -21.01 8.48 4.97
N LEU A 56 -20.39 7.48 4.35
CA LEU A 56 -18.98 7.18 4.60
C LEU A 56 -18.09 8.42 4.42
N ALA A 57 -17.06 8.51 5.26
CA ALA A 57 -16.15 9.61 5.48
C ALA A 57 -16.76 10.88 6.11
N GLN A 58 -18.02 10.83 6.55
CA GLN A 58 -18.64 11.94 7.28
C GLN A 58 -18.27 11.89 8.77
N GLU A 59 -18.00 13.07 9.34
CA GLU A 59 -17.82 13.28 10.77
C GLU A 59 -19.17 13.45 11.47
N VAL A 60 -19.32 12.79 12.61
CA VAL A 60 -20.54 12.70 13.41
C VAL A 60 -20.16 12.92 14.88
N PRO A 61 -20.86 13.82 15.59
CA PRO A 61 -20.65 14.00 17.03
C PRO A 61 -21.19 12.80 17.80
N ALA A 62 -20.45 12.33 18.79
CA ALA A 62 -20.79 11.15 19.58
C ALA A 62 -21.55 11.45 20.88
N ASP A 63 -21.95 12.71 21.08
CA ASP A 63 -22.53 13.20 22.35
C ASP A 63 -23.79 12.43 22.78
N SER A 64 -24.59 11.95 21.82
CA SER A 64 -25.86 11.25 22.12
C SER A 64 -25.74 9.72 22.17
N LEU A 65 -24.52 9.17 22.08
CA LEU A 65 -24.28 7.74 22.29
C LEU A 65 -24.37 7.39 23.77
N GLU A 66 -23.37 7.80 24.53
CA GLU A 66 -23.29 7.63 25.99
C GLU A 66 -22.54 8.85 26.57
N PRO A 67 -22.75 9.18 27.86
CA PRO A 67 -22.11 10.34 28.47
C PRO A 67 -20.56 10.31 28.39
N GLU A 68 -19.96 9.12 28.35
CA GLU A 68 -18.52 8.94 28.18
C GLU A 68 -18.00 9.42 26.81
N TRP A 69 -18.88 9.48 25.81
CA TRP A 69 -18.56 9.89 24.44
C TRP A 69 -18.86 11.38 24.17
N ALA A 70 -19.17 12.16 25.21
CA ALA A 70 -19.34 13.59 25.09
C ALA A 70 -18.06 14.30 24.61
N GLY A 71 -18.21 15.16 23.61
CA GLY A 71 -17.12 15.92 23.00
C GLY A 71 -16.28 15.15 21.98
N TYR A 72 -16.57 13.87 21.73
CA TYR A 72 -15.87 13.06 20.74
C TYR A 72 -16.39 13.28 19.32
N LEU A 73 -15.48 13.39 18.36
CA LEU A 73 -15.82 13.38 16.93
C LEU A 73 -15.41 12.08 16.27
N LEU A 74 -16.39 11.48 15.60
CA LEU A 74 -16.32 10.17 14.99
C LEU A 74 -16.48 10.28 13.47
N CYS A 75 -15.59 9.66 12.70
CA CYS A 75 -15.66 9.60 11.24
C CYS A 75 -16.05 8.19 10.78
N ILE A 76 -17.13 8.06 10.02
CA ILE A 76 -17.61 6.76 9.53
C ILE A 76 -16.65 6.29 8.43
N THR A 77 -16.00 5.14 8.59
CA THR A 77 -15.05 4.63 7.58
C THR A 77 -15.58 3.49 6.73
N GLY A 78 -16.51 2.73 7.26
CA GLY A 78 -17.06 1.57 6.58
C GLY A 78 -18.16 0.91 7.38
N GLY A 79 -18.60 -0.24 6.89
CA GLY A 79 -19.54 -1.08 7.60
C GLY A 79 -19.82 -2.35 6.81
N ASN A 80 -20.49 -3.28 7.47
CA ASN A 80 -21.03 -4.48 6.87
C ASN A 80 -22.52 -4.52 7.12
N ASP A 81 -23.26 -4.83 6.06
CA ASP A 81 -24.68 -5.12 6.09
C ASP A 81 -24.96 -6.44 6.84
N LYS A 82 -26.20 -6.67 7.29
CA LYS A 82 -26.64 -7.89 8.00
C LYS A 82 -26.32 -9.20 7.29
N GLN A 83 -26.30 -9.20 5.96
CA GLN A 83 -25.88 -10.39 5.19
C GLN A 83 -24.39 -10.38 4.81
N GLY A 84 -23.58 -9.52 5.42
CA GLY A 84 -22.13 -9.51 5.29
C GLY A 84 -21.57 -8.79 4.06
N PHE A 85 -22.42 -8.07 3.30
CA PHE A 85 -21.94 -7.26 2.18
C PHE A 85 -21.30 -5.96 2.69
N PRO A 86 -20.08 -5.61 2.23
CA PRO A 86 -19.41 -4.40 2.68
C PRO A 86 -20.01 -3.14 2.03
N MET A 87 -19.94 -2.02 2.75
CA MET A 87 -20.24 -0.69 2.21
C MET A 87 -19.13 -0.22 1.25
N LYS A 88 -19.48 0.54 0.21
CA LYS A 88 -18.50 1.13 -0.72
C LYS A 88 -18.69 2.63 -0.88
N GLN A 89 -17.60 3.35 -0.68
CA GLN A 89 -17.59 4.80 -0.87
C GLN A 89 -17.92 5.18 -2.33
N GLY A 90 -18.77 6.19 -2.49
CA GLY A 90 -19.23 6.70 -3.78
C GLY A 90 -20.50 6.05 -4.33
N VAL A 91 -21.03 4.99 -3.69
CA VAL A 91 -22.36 4.44 -4.01
C VAL A 91 -23.40 5.19 -3.17
N LEU A 92 -23.92 6.30 -3.70
CA LEU A 92 -24.80 7.25 -2.99
C LEU A 92 -26.25 6.74 -2.82
N LEU A 93 -26.41 5.47 -2.48
CA LEU A 93 -27.69 4.81 -2.25
C LEU A 93 -27.68 4.21 -0.85
N LEU A 94 -28.87 3.95 -0.31
CA LEU A 94 -29.05 3.25 0.96
C LEU A 94 -28.96 1.72 0.77
N TYR A 95 -29.47 1.22 -0.35
CA TYR A 95 -29.59 -0.21 -0.61
C TYR A 95 -28.40 -0.77 -1.41
N ARG A 96 -28.41 -2.10 -1.60
CA ARG A 96 -27.36 -2.82 -2.34
C ARG A 96 -27.46 -2.67 -3.85
N VAL A 97 -26.31 -2.56 -4.50
CA VAL A 97 -26.20 -2.51 -5.95
C VAL A 97 -25.17 -3.52 -6.45
N LYS A 98 -25.40 -4.10 -7.63
CA LYS A 98 -24.41 -4.92 -8.33
C LYS A 98 -23.53 -4.04 -9.22
N LEU A 99 -22.24 -3.97 -8.90
CA LEU A 99 -21.25 -3.22 -9.66
C LEU A 99 -20.26 -4.18 -10.33
N LEU A 100 -19.79 -3.81 -11.52
CA LEU A 100 -18.65 -4.48 -12.16
C LEU A 100 -17.36 -3.95 -11.51
N LEU A 101 -16.66 -4.78 -10.76
CA LEU A 101 -15.46 -4.38 -10.01
C LEU A 101 -14.18 -4.92 -10.67
N ALA A 102 -13.14 -4.08 -10.70
CA ALA A 102 -11.76 -4.38 -11.06
C ALA A 102 -10.89 -4.52 -9.80
N ASP A 103 -9.65 -5.02 -9.96
CA ASP A 103 -8.72 -5.26 -8.84
C ASP A 103 -8.34 -3.99 -8.03
N SER A 104 -8.38 -2.82 -8.66
CA SER A 104 -8.11 -1.53 -8.01
C SER A 104 -9.28 -1.03 -7.14
N HIS A 105 -10.45 -1.65 -7.23
CA HIS A 105 -11.64 -1.22 -6.51
C HIS A 105 -11.79 -1.92 -5.16
N LEU A 106 -12.24 -1.15 -4.16
CA LEU A 106 -12.69 -1.69 -2.87
C LEU A 106 -13.79 -2.75 -3.07
N CYS A 107 -13.84 -3.71 -2.13
CA CYS A 107 -14.79 -4.83 -2.05
C CYS A 107 -14.54 -6.00 -3.02
N TYR A 108 -13.44 -5.97 -3.79
CA TYR A 108 -13.02 -7.05 -4.66
C TYR A 108 -11.50 -7.24 -4.63
N ARG A 109 -11.07 -8.49 -4.86
CA ARG A 109 -9.68 -8.88 -5.06
C ARG A 109 -9.69 -9.83 -6.25
N ALA A 110 -9.04 -9.45 -7.34
CA ALA A 110 -9.01 -10.25 -8.55
C ALA A 110 -8.23 -11.55 -8.32
N ARG A 111 -8.64 -12.62 -9.01
CA ARG A 111 -7.91 -13.90 -8.99
C ARG A 111 -7.01 -14.01 -10.20
N CYS A 112 -7.41 -13.41 -11.32
CA CYS A 112 -6.62 -13.31 -12.54
C CYS A 112 -6.39 -11.85 -12.93
N THR A 113 -5.28 -11.57 -13.60
CA THR A 113 -4.97 -10.23 -14.12
C THR A 113 -5.98 -9.83 -15.18
N GLY A 114 -6.58 -8.63 -15.04
CA GLY A 114 -7.59 -8.10 -15.97
C GLY A 114 -9.02 -8.61 -15.73
N GLU A 115 -9.23 -9.49 -14.75
CA GLU A 115 -10.55 -9.97 -14.38
C GLU A 115 -11.42 -8.82 -13.82
N HIS A 116 -12.64 -8.71 -14.34
CA HIS A 116 -13.68 -7.87 -13.78
C HIS A 116 -14.85 -8.74 -13.35
N LYS A 117 -15.38 -8.51 -12.14
CA LYS A 117 -16.48 -9.32 -11.61
C LYS A 117 -17.63 -8.46 -11.13
N ARG A 118 -18.85 -8.78 -11.58
CA ARG A 118 -20.07 -8.18 -11.03
C ARG A 118 -20.31 -8.72 -9.62
N LYS A 119 -20.27 -7.85 -8.61
CA LYS A 119 -20.53 -8.18 -7.21
C LYS A 119 -21.56 -7.24 -6.61
N SER A 120 -22.41 -7.77 -5.74
CA SER A 120 -23.29 -6.97 -4.89
C SER A 120 -22.47 -6.27 -3.82
N VAL A 121 -22.75 -4.99 -3.62
CA VAL A 121 -22.08 -4.12 -2.66
C VAL A 121 -23.14 -3.22 -2.03
N HIS A 122 -23.03 -2.95 -0.73
CA HIS A 122 -23.94 -2.05 -0.05
C HIS A 122 -23.53 -0.59 -0.31
N GLY A 123 -24.51 0.32 -0.27
CA GLY A 123 -24.28 1.74 -0.47
C GLY A 123 -23.37 2.40 0.57
N CYS A 124 -23.10 3.69 0.42
CA CYS A 124 -22.30 4.44 1.39
C CYS A 124 -23.15 5.15 2.46
N ILE A 125 -24.47 5.19 2.29
CA ILE A 125 -25.41 5.81 3.25
C ILE A 125 -25.70 4.80 4.34
N VAL A 126 -25.64 5.23 5.60
CA VAL A 126 -25.91 4.37 6.75
C VAL A 126 -27.41 4.23 6.97
N GLY A 127 -27.86 2.98 7.06
CA GLY A 127 -29.25 2.60 7.33
C GLY A 127 -29.41 1.55 8.43
N PRO A 128 -30.66 1.19 8.76
CA PRO A 128 -30.97 0.19 9.80
C PRO A 128 -30.67 -1.25 9.37
N ASP A 129 -30.33 -1.48 8.11
CA ASP A 129 -29.92 -2.77 7.55
C ASP A 129 -28.43 -3.08 7.76
N ILE A 130 -27.65 -2.12 8.25
CA ILE A 130 -26.26 -2.32 8.65
C ILE A 130 -26.23 -3.13 9.95
N ALA A 131 -25.32 -4.10 10.02
CA ALA A 131 -25.10 -4.88 11.24
C ALA A 131 -23.90 -4.35 12.04
N VAL A 132 -22.83 -3.98 11.34
CA VAL A 132 -21.58 -3.51 11.93
C VAL A 132 -21.18 -2.22 11.26
N LEU A 133 -21.07 -1.14 12.03
CA LEU A 133 -20.48 0.12 11.55
C LEU A 133 -19.03 0.25 12.01
N SER A 134 -18.15 0.72 11.13
CA SER A 134 -16.73 0.96 11.39
C SER A 134 -16.50 2.46 11.48
N VAL A 135 -16.00 2.94 12.62
CA VAL A 135 -15.88 4.36 12.90
C VAL A 135 -14.51 4.71 13.50
N VAL A 136 -13.94 5.85 13.08
CA VAL A 136 -12.64 6.39 13.49
C VAL A 136 -12.80 7.59 14.40
N LEU A 137 -11.99 7.64 15.44
CA LEU A 137 -11.87 8.84 16.27
C LEU A 137 -11.02 9.91 15.58
N VAL A 138 -11.59 11.10 15.40
CA VAL A 138 -10.92 12.27 14.80
C VAL A 138 -10.52 13.28 15.86
N LYS A 139 -11.40 13.57 16.82
CA LYS A 139 -11.12 14.44 17.97
C LYS A 139 -11.46 13.73 19.27
N GLN A 140 -10.58 13.92 20.25
CA GLN A 140 -10.75 13.44 21.61
C GLN A 140 -11.69 14.37 22.38
N GLY A 141 -12.64 13.79 23.11
CA GLY A 141 -13.55 14.49 24.02
C GLY A 141 -12.99 14.61 25.45
N GLU A 142 -13.86 14.97 26.39
CA GLU A 142 -13.46 15.31 27.77
C GLU A 142 -13.25 14.08 28.67
N GLY A 143 -14.05 13.02 28.50
CA GLY A 143 -13.95 11.80 29.32
C GLY A 143 -12.91 10.82 28.77
N GLU A 144 -12.07 10.23 29.62
CA GLU A 144 -11.13 9.18 29.20
C GLU A 144 -11.85 7.83 29.06
N ILE A 145 -11.83 7.24 27.87
CA ILE A 145 -12.46 5.94 27.61
C ILE A 145 -11.45 4.81 27.88
N ALA A 146 -11.82 3.91 28.78
CA ALA A 146 -11.01 2.74 29.11
C ALA A 146 -10.74 1.88 27.86
N GLY A 147 -9.46 1.55 27.62
CA GLY A 147 -9.04 0.71 26.49
C GLY A 147 -8.75 1.44 25.18
N LEU A 148 -9.09 2.73 25.03
CA LEU A 148 -8.74 3.51 23.83
C LEU A 148 -7.44 4.31 23.96
N TYR A 149 -7.12 4.80 25.16
CA TYR A 149 -6.06 5.80 25.37
C TYR A 149 -4.82 5.31 26.13
N ASN A 150 -4.94 4.27 26.96
CA ASN A 150 -3.97 4.05 28.04
C ASN A 150 -2.66 3.35 27.63
N ASP A 151 -2.64 2.62 26.51
CA ASP A 151 -1.43 1.92 26.08
C ASP A 151 -0.98 2.36 24.67
N VAL A 152 0.33 2.58 24.47
CA VAL A 152 0.98 2.87 23.16
C VAL A 152 1.84 1.68 22.70
N LEU A 153 1.59 1.10 21.53
CA LEU A 153 2.25 -0.07 20.91
C LEU A 153 3.32 0.53 20.02
N PRO A 154 4.54 0.03 20.15
CA PRO A 154 5.53 0.33 19.16
C PRO A 154 5.07 -0.20 17.79
N LYS A 155 5.38 0.54 16.73
CA LYS A 155 5.24 0.05 15.35
C LYS A 155 6.00 -1.27 15.21
N ARG A 156 5.32 -2.30 14.68
CA ARG A 156 5.90 -3.63 14.49
C ARG A 156 7.15 -3.64 13.59
N LEU A 157 7.18 -2.78 12.57
CA LEU A 157 8.25 -2.72 11.58
C LEU A 157 8.80 -1.30 11.43
N GLY A 158 10.13 -1.21 11.45
CA GLY A 158 10.86 0.01 11.11
C GLY A 158 11.03 0.22 9.60
N PRO A 159 11.54 1.39 9.19
CA PRO A 159 11.82 1.69 7.79
C PRO A 159 12.94 0.79 7.23
N LYS A 160 12.70 0.18 6.06
CA LYS A 160 13.67 -0.69 5.35
C LYS A 160 14.47 0.02 4.24
N ARG A 161 13.94 1.10 3.68
CA ARG A 161 14.54 1.81 2.53
C ARG A 161 15.53 2.87 3.04
N ALA A 162 16.73 2.95 2.44
CA ALA A 162 17.79 3.87 2.87
C ALA A 162 17.31 5.33 2.98
N THR A 163 16.56 5.82 1.99
CA THR A 163 16.01 7.19 2.01
C THR A 163 14.98 7.43 3.10
N LYS A 164 14.24 6.41 3.54
CA LYS A 164 13.29 6.53 4.66
C LYS A 164 14.00 6.51 6.01
N ILE A 165 15.13 5.80 6.12
CA ILE A 165 15.96 5.77 7.33
C ILE A 165 16.72 7.11 7.46
N LYS A 166 17.27 7.63 6.35
CA LYS A 166 18.00 8.92 6.32
C LYS A 166 17.14 10.13 6.67
N ARG A 167 15.80 10.07 6.51
CA ARG A 167 14.92 11.17 6.97
C ARG A 167 15.04 11.46 8.46
N CYS A 168 15.51 10.50 9.25
CA CYS A 168 15.67 10.68 10.69
C CYS A 168 17.04 11.28 11.07
N LYS A 169 18.12 11.04 10.29
CA LYS A 169 19.51 11.45 10.59
C LYS A 169 20.38 11.50 9.32
N GLU A 170 21.40 12.36 9.29
CA GLU A 170 22.21 12.61 8.07
C GLU A 170 23.34 11.59 7.81
N ASP A 171 23.77 10.83 8.82
CA ASP A 171 24.96 9.98 8.73
C ASP A 171 24.74 8.62 8.04
N ASP A 172 25.73 7.72 8.19
CA ASP A 172 25.67 6.35 7.69
C ASP A 172 24.45 5.59 8.21
N VAL A 173 23.59 5.27 7.25
CA VAL A 173 22.28 4.63 7.44
C VAL A 173 22.39 3.26 8.12
N GLN A 174 23.53 2.58 7.99
CA GLN A 174 23.71 1.22 8.53
C GLN A 174 23.60 1.16 10.05
N ARG A 175 24.01 2.22 10.74
CA ARG A 175 24.02 2.29 12.21
C ARG A 175 22.62 2.50 12.79
N TYR A 176 21.74 3.13 12.02
CA TYR A 176 20.41 3.56 12.46
C TYR A 176 19.29 2.58 12.12
N VAL A 177 19.63 1.37 11.68
CA VAL A 177 18.63 0.34 11.39
C VAL A 177 18.10 -0.24 12.70
N VAL A 178 16.79 -0.11 12.92
CA VAL A 178 16.10 -0.72 14.07
C VAL A 178 16.30 -2.24 14.04
N ARG A 179 16.83 -2.78 15.12
CA ARG A 179 17.03 -4.22 15.31
C ARG A 179 15.95 -4.76 16.22
N ARG A 180 15.48 -5.97 15.94
CA ARG A 180 14.53 -6.70 16.78
C ARG A 180 15.26 -7.83 17.48
N GLU A 181 15.18 -7.88 18.80
CA GLU A 181 15.60 -9.05 19.55
C GLU A 181 14.64 -10.22 19.29
N VAL A 182 15.21 -11.38 19.04
CA VAL A 182 14.47 -12.62 18.83
C VAL A 182 14.91 -13.61 19.88
N THR A 183 14.03 -13.89 20.83
CA THR A 183 14.15 -15.02 21.74
C THR A 183 13.77 -16.29 20.97
N PRO A 184 14.69 -17.25 20.81
CA PRO A 184 14.37 -18.51 20.14
C PRO A 184 13.36 -19.31 20.98
N LYS A 185 12.43 -20.02 20.32
CA LYS A 185 11.42 -20.85 20.98
C LYS A 185 11.98 -22.14 21.60
N LYS A 186 13.26 -22.47 21.32
CA LYS A 186 13.91 -23.66 21.87
C LYS A 186 14.46 -23.34 23.26
N GLU A 187 14.19 -24.21 24.22
CA GLU A 187 14.71 -24.11 25.58
C GLU A 187 16.24 -24.04 25.56
N GLY A 188 16.81 -22.99 26.15
CA GLY A 188 18.27 -22.75 26.20
C GLY A 188 18.87 -21.98 25.01
N GLY A 189 18.07 -21.53 24.04
CA GLY A 189 18.60 -20.74 22.92
C GLY A 189 18.95 -19.30 23.31
N LYS A 190 20.16 -18.85 22.96
CA LYS A 190 20.60 -17.47 23.23
C LYS A 190 19.80 -16.46 22.40
N PRO A 191 19.36 -15.32 22.99
CA PRO A 191 18.69 -14.26 22.23
C PRO A 191 19.65 -13.65 21.20
N TYR A 192 19.12 -13.30 20.03
CA TYR A 192 19.91 -12.64 18.98
C TYR A 192 19.12 -11.53 18.30
N THR A 193 19.83 -10.55 17.74
CA THR A 193 19.20 -9.41 17.07
C THR A 193 19.08 -9.64 15.57
N LYS A 194 17.90 -9.38 15.01
CA LYS A 194 17.65 -9.35 13.56
C LYS A 194 17.47 -7.92 13.08
N ALA A 195 18.09 -7.59 11.96
CA ALA A 195 17.90 -6.33 11.25
C ALA A 195 17.43 -6.59 9.81
N PRO A 196 16.56 -5.73 9.24
CA PRO A 196 16.20 -5.84 7.83
C PRO A 196 17.37 -5.45 6.92
N LYS A 197 17.52 -6.16 5.80
CA LYS A 197 18.43 -5.72 4.72
C LYS A 197 17.99 -4.36 4.19
N ILE A 198 18.89 -3.38 4.24
CA ILE A 198 18.63 -2.03 3.74
C ILE A 198 18.46 -2.07 2.23
N GLN A 199 17.32 -1.60 1.76
CA GLN A 199 17.05 -1.47 0.33
C GLN A 199 17.53 -0.11 -0.18
N ARG A 200 18.06 -0.08 -1.41
CA ARG A 200 18.56 1.14 -2.09
C ARG A 200 19.73 1.82 -1.37
N LEU A 201 20.54 1.05 -0.65
CA LEU A 201 21.84 1.51 -0.18
C LEU A 201 22.83 1.53 -1.36
N VAL A 202 23.65 2.57 -1.44
CA VAL A 202 24.73 2.64 -2.44
C VAL A 202 25.89 1.77 -1.93
N THR A 203 26.13 0.64 -2.57
CA THR A 203 27.25 -0.26 -2.24
C THR A 203 28.35 -0.19 -3.31
N PRO A 204 29.60 -0.59 -3.00
CA PRO A 204 30.67 -0.67 -3.99
C PRO A 204 30.29 -1.50 -5.22
N ILE A 205 29.53 -2.59 -5.02
CA ILE A 205 29.01 -3.45 -6.10
C ILE A 205 28.05 -2.66 -7.00
N CYS A 206 27.16 -1.83 -6.45
CA CYS A 206 26.27 -0.98 -7.25
C CYS A 206 27.07 0.01 -8.10
N LEU A 207 28.15 0.59 -7.54
CA LEU A 207 29.04 1.49 -8.27
C LEU A 207 29.81 0.75 -9.37
N GLN A 208 30.32 -0.45 -9.09
CA GLN A 208 31.00 -1.30 -10.07
C GLN A 208 30.08 -1.68 -11.24
N ARG A 209 28.85 -2.14 -10.96
CA ARG A 209 27.86 -2.45 -12.01
C ARG A 209 27.54 -1.22 -12.86
N ARG A 210 27.43 -0.04 -12.25
CA ARG A 210 27.23 1.23 -12.98
C ARG A 210 28.43 1.58 -13.86
N ARG A 211 29.66 1.43 -13.36
CA ARG A 211 30.89 1.65 -14.13
C ARG A 211 30.98 0.68 -15.31
N HIS A 212 30.66 -0.60 -15.10
CA HIS A 212 30.65 -1.62 -16.14
C HIS A 212 29.63 -1.33 -17.25
N LEU A 213 28.39 -0.93 -16.90
CA LEU A 213 27.40 -0.53 -17.90
C LEU A 213 27.90 0.67 -18.74
N ARG A 214 28.54 1.65 -18.10
CA ARG A 214 29.15 2.80 -18.80
C ARG A 214 30.31 2.37 -19.71
N SER A 215 31.14 1.42 -19.29
CA SER A 215 32.24 0.92 -20.13
C SER A 215 31.71 0.14 -21.34
N LEU A 216 30.64 -0.64 -21.18
CA LEU A 216 30.00 -1.35 -22.31
C LEU A 216 29.42 -0.37 -23.34
N VAL A 217 28.79 0.71 -22.89
CA VAL A 217 28.27 1.76 -23.79
C VAL A 217 29.40 2.43 -24.56
N ARG A 218 30.51 2.76 -23.87
CA ARG A 218 31.70 3.34 -24.51
C ARG A 218 32.29 2.39 -25.56
N ARG A 219 32.51 1.13 -25.20
CA ARG A 219 33.08 0.10 -26.09
C ARG A 219 32.23 -0.14 -27.32
N ARG A 220 30.89 -0.14 -27.18
CA ARG A 220 29.98 -0.21 -28.34
C ARG A 220 30.14 0.98 -29.28
N SER A 221 30.29 2.18 -28.73
CA SER A 221 30.50 3.38 -29.55
C SER A 221 31.85 3.35 -30.27
N GLU A 222 32.90 2.89 -29.62
CA GLU A 222 34.24 2.70 -30.23
C GLU A 222 34.18 1.68 -31.36
N ASN A 223 33.66 0.48 -31.10
CA ASN A 223 33.50 -0.56 -32.13
C ASN A 223 32.65 -0.09 -33.32
N GLN A 224 31.59 0.68 -33.08
CA GLN A 224 30.77 1.23 -34.17
C GLN A 224 31.56 2.22 -35.03
N LYS A 225 32.45 3.03 -34.44
CA LYS A 225 33.33 3.94 -35.18
C LYS A 225 34.36 3.17 -36.00
N GLU A 226 34.95 2.12 -35.43
CA GLU A 226 35.90 1.25 -36.12
C GLU A 226 35.24 0.55 -37.32
N GLN A 227 34.08 -0.09 -37.12
CA GLN A 227 33.33 -0.75 -38.20
C GLN A 227 32.93 0.22 -39.30
N LYS A 228 32.53 1.45 -38.94
CA LYS A 228 32.22 2.48 -39.93
C LYS A 228 33.47 2.86 -40.73
N ALA A 229 34.60 3.08 -40.08
CA ALA A 229 35.86 3.41 -40.74
C ALA A 229 36.32 2.29 -41.69
N GLU A 230 36.24 1.03 -41.25
CA GLU A 230 36.54 -0.15 -42.08
C GLU A 230 35.63 -0.23 -43.32
N PHE A 231 34.33 0.00 -43.12
CA PHE A 231 33.36 0.00 -44.21
C PHE A 231 33.61 1.14 -45.20
N ASP A 232 33.90 2.35 -44.71
CA ASP A 232 34.21 3.52 -45.54
C ASP A 232 35.45 3.27 -46.42
N ILE A 233 36.49 2.62 -45.87
CA ILE A 233 37.68 2.19 -46.63
C ILE A 233 37.32 1.18 -47.73
N LEU A 234 36.50 0.17 -47.41
CA LEU A 234 36.07 -0.85 -48.37
C LEU A 234 35.24 -0.26 -49.51
N ILE A 235 34.35 0.67 -49.19
CA ILE A 235 33.56 1.43 -50.18
C ILE A 235 34.48 2.24 -51.09
N ALA A 236 35.46 2.96 -50.53
CA ALA A 236 36.42 3.73 -51.32
C ALA A 236 37.20 2.85 -52.30
N LYS A 237 37.65 1.66 -51.86
CA LYS A 237 38.33 0.67 -52.72
C LYS A 237 37.43 0.21 -53.87
N ARG A 238 36.18 -0.20 -53.58
CA ARG A 238 35.25 -0.65 -54.64
C ARG A 238 34.88 0.44 -55.62
N ILE A 239 34.75 1.69 -55.17
CA ILE A 239 34.53 2.84 -56.05
C ILE A 239 35.73 3.05 -56.98
N ALA A 240 36.96 2.95 -56.45
CA ALA A 240 38.18 3.07 -57.24
C ALA A 240 38.28 1.95 -58.30
N GLU A 241 38.05 0.69 -57.92
CA GLU A 241 38.03 -0.46 -58.84
C GLU A 241 36.96 -0.29 -59.93
N LYS A 242 35.74 0.12 -59.56
CA LYS A 242 34.67 0.38 -60.54
C LYS A 242 35.05 1.50 -61.51
N LYS A 243 35.65 2.59 -61.02
CA LYS A 243 36.15 3.69 -61.87
C LYS A 243 37.23 3.19 -62.84
N ALA A 244 38.18 2.38 -62.37
CA ALA A 244 39.23 1.80 -63.20
C ALA A 244 38.65 0.87 -64.29
N ASN A 245 37.72 0.00 -63.94
CA ASN A 245 37.05 -0.89 -64.90
C ASN A 245 36.27 -0.11 -65.97
N VAL A 246 35.52 0.92 -65.56
CA VAL A 246 34.81 1.79 -66.52
C VAL A 246 35.79 2.52 -67.44
N ALA A 247 36.91 2.99 -66.92
CA ALA A 247 37.95 3.63 -67.73
C ALA A 247 38.57 2.65 -68.74
N ALA A 248 38.86 1.40 -68.33
CA ALA A 248 39.38 0.35 -69.20
C ALA A 248 38.40 -0.01 -70.33
N LEU A 249 37.10 -0.16 -70.02
CA LEU A 249 36.05 -0.40 -71.02
C LEU A 249 35.95 0.74 -72.03
N LYS A 250 36.00 2.00 -71.57
CA LYS A 250 35.99 3.16 -72.47
C LYS A 250 37.22 3.20 -73.37
N ALA A 251 38.40 2.88 -72.84
CA ALA A 251 39.64 2.82 -73.62
C ALA A 251 39.62 1.70 -74.67
N ALA A 252 38.99 0.55 -74.36
CA ALA A 252 38.82 -0.55 -75.30
C ALA A 252 37.85 -0.21 -76.44
N HIS A 253 36.83 0.61 -76.20
CA HIS A 253 35.85 1.03 -77.22
C HIS A 253 36.39 2.14 -78.16
N HIS A 254 37.47 2.83 -77.80
CA HIS A 254 38.09 3.90 -78.61
C HIS A 254 39.27 3.42 -79.46
N LYS A 255 39.55 2.10 -79.50
CA LYS A 255 40.45 1.45 -80.46
C LYS A 255 39.63 0.81 -81.58
#